data_AF-A0A949I2F5-F1
#
_entry.id   AF-A0A949I2F5-F1
#
_cell.length_a   1.000
_cell.length_b   1.000
_cell.length_c   1.000
_cell.angle_alpha   90.00
_cell.angle_beta   90.00
_cell.angle_gamma   90.00
#
_symmetry.space_group_name_H-M   'P 1'
#
loop_
_entity.id
_entity.type
_entity.pdbx_description
1 polymer ?
#
loop_
_entity_poly.entity_id
_entity_poly.type
_entity_poly.pdbx_seq_one_letter_code
_entity_poly.pdbx_strand_id
1 'polypeptide(L)'
;TLAKSSASAKATGAAGLLGMLMGPLAVILPNYLAYRVALDGAQSDAERARVRSLFGKAGLITLGLFLPFAAVALWMSRNQSDRSFMSGLFATGLVLIYLPTLWICGTSGKRRQNLARILAKEHAGVLPKPAWEFCSQTKWLGLPLVHIRIGDRFSLLKGPVKAWIAMGDRAIGGLFAFGSWAMAPLSIGGFSLGVLSIGGLSAGIFVVGGIALGVWAFFGGLAAGWQAVGGLAIALNAAAGTIALAHDFAIGRFAFAEQINNQLARQSFESHWFCRCALFINEHWLWLNLFWILPFLVLWWMAQKQRKNRSRMLV
;
A
#
# COMPACT_ATOMS: atom_id res chain seq x y z
N THR A 1 6.70 -17.98 40.23
CA THR A 1 6.05 -16.93 39.40
C THR A 1 7.05 -15.95 38.76
N LEU A 2 8.30 -15.83 39.24
CA LEU A 2 9.37 -14.99 38.64
C LEU A 2 9.96 -15.49 37.30
N ALA A 3 9.88 -16.78 36.99
CA ALA A 3 10.43 -17.33 35.73
C ALA A 3 9.55 -17.07 34.48
N LYS A 4 8.23 -16.87 34.66
CA LYS A 4 7.32 -16.51 33.56
C LYS A 4 7.43 -15.02 33.17
N SER A 5 7.73 -14.13 34.14
CA SER A 5 7.89 -12.70 33.86
C SER A 5 9.19 -12.39 33.11
N SER A 6 10.28 -13.11 33.37
CA SER A 6 11.56 -12.94 32.66
C SER A 6 11.53 -13.51 31.24
N ALA A 7 10.82 -14.62 31.01
CA ALA A 7 10.58 -15.16 29.68
C ALA A 7 9.65 -14.26 28.84
N SER A 8 8.59 -13.73 29.45
CA SER A 8 7.71 -12.75 28.80
C SER A 8 8.45 -11.45 28.47
N ALA A 9 9.27 -10.92 29.39
CA ALA A 9 10.05 -9.70 29.14
C ALA A 9 11.11 -9.89 28.04
N LYS A 10 11.76 -11.06 27.96
CA LYS A 10 12.67 -11.40 26.86
C LYS A 10 11.94 -11.61 25.53
N ALA A 11 10.75 -12.22 25.54
CA ALA A 11 9.93 -12.36 24.36
C ALA A 11 9.39 -11.02 23.85
N THR A 12 8.97 -10.12 24.75
CA THR A 12 8.55 -8.75 24.41
C THR A 12 9.73 -7.89 23.95
N GLY A 13 10.93 -8.07 24.53
CA GLY A 13 12.16 -7.42 24.09
C GLY A 13 12.65 -7.91 22.73
N ALA A 14 12.58 -9.22 22.48
CA ALA A 14 12.92 -9.82 21.18
C ALA A 14 11.88 -9.47 20.11
N ALA A 15 10.59 -9.45 20.44
CA ALA A 15 9.52 -8.98 19.57
C ALA A 15 9.64 -7.47 19.30
N GLY A 16 10.09 -6.68 20.29
CA GLY A 16 10.39 -5.26 20.14
C GLY A 16 11.58 -5.00 19.22
N LEU A 17 12.68 -5.75 19.38
CA LEU A 17 13.86 -5.70 18.50
C LEU A 17 13.54 -6.19 17.08
N LEU A 18 12.77 -7.27 16.94
CA LEU A 18 12.26 -7.75 15.65
C LEU A 18 11.32 -6.71 15.03
N GLY A 19 10.45 -6.06 15.79
CA GLY A 19 9.62 -4.96 15.31
C GLY A 19 10.46 -3.75 14.84
N MET A 20 11.55 -3.45 15.54
CA MET A 20 12.45 -2.35 15.21
C MET A 20 13.28 -2.61 13.94
N LEU A 21 13.63 -3.86 13.65
CA LEU A 21 14.32 -4.27 12.41
C LEU A 21 13.33 -4.50 11.26
N MET A 22 12.21 -5.14 11.54
CA MET A 22 11.20 -5.52 10.54
C MET A 22 10.33 -4.33 10.11
N GLY A 23 10.14 -3.32 10.95
CA GLY A 23 9.39 -2.10 10.59
C GLY A 23 9.99 -1.36 9.39
N PRO A 24 11.28 -0.96 9.43
CA PRO A 24 11.96 -0.35 8.29
C PRO A 24 12.04 -1.30 7.09
N LEU A 25 12.30 -2.60 7.31
CA LEU A 25 12.35 -3.59 6.23
C LEU A 25 11.00 -3.75 5.54
N ALA A 26 9.88 -3.72 6.27
CA ALA A 26 8.53 -3.79 5.72
C ALA A 26 8.18 -2.58 4.84
N VAL A 27 8.85 -1.44 5.00
CA VAL A 27 8.66 -0.26 4.15
C VAL A 27 9.68 -0.21 3.01
N ILE A 28 10.96 -0.50 3.29
CA ILE A 28 12.05 -0.40 2.32
C ILE A 28 12.00 -1.54 1.29
N LEU A 29 11.75 -2.77 1.75
CA LEU A 29 11.83 -3.95 0.89
C LEU A 29 10.75 -3.96 -0.20
N PRO A 30 9.45 -3.68 0.08
CA PRO A 30 8.43 -3.63 -0.97
C PRO A 30 8.68 -2.51 -1.98
N ASN A 31 9.14 -1.34 -1.51
CA ASN A 31 9.46 -0.21 -2.38
C ASN A 31 10.68 -0.51 -3.27
N TYR A 32 11.69 -1.16 -2.72
CA TYR A 32 12.85 -1.62 -3.47
C TYR A 32 12.48 -2.69 -4.50
N LEU A 33 11.64 -3.67 -4.11
CA LEU A 33 11.13 -4.69 -5.02
C LEU A 33 10.30 -4.06 -6.14
N ALA A 34 9.44 -3.09 -5.84
CA ALA A 34 8.67 -2.35 -6.85
C ALA A 34 9.59 -1.59 -7.83
N TYR A 35 10.62 -0.91 -7.32
CA TYR A 35 11.63 -0.27 -8.17
C TYR A 35 12.38 -1.28 -9.05
N ARG A 36 12.79 -2.43 -8.49
CA ARG A 36 13.47 -3.50 -9.23
C ARG A 36 12.60 -4.10 -10.30
N VAL A 37 11.35 -4.45 -9.99
CA VAL A 37 10.38 -4.96 -10.97
C VAL A 37 10.16 -3.95 -12.09
N ALA A 38 10.03 -2.65 -11.78
CA ALA A 38 9.90 -1.60 -12.79
C ALA A 38 11.15 -1.45 -13.67
N LEU A 39 12.34 -1.57 -13.08
CA LEU A 39 13.62 -1.46 -13.79
C LEU A 39 13.91 -2.68 -14.66
N ASP A 40 13.59 -3.88 -14.18
CA ASP A 40 13.75 -5.14 -14.90
C ASP A 40 12.71 -5.30 -16.03
N GLY A 41 11.54 -4.66 -15.89
CA GLY A 41 10.53 -4.56 -16.95
C GLY A 41 10.86 -3.58 -18.08
N ALA A 42 11.84 -2.68 -17.89
CA ALA A 42 12.25 -1.70 -18.89
C ALA A 42 13.10 -2.32 -20.00
N GLN A 43 12.75 -2.04 -21.26
CA GLN A 43 13.37 -2.69 -22.42
C GLN A 43 14.53 -1.89 -23.02
N SER A 44 14.53 -0.56 -22.87
CA SER A 44 15.62 0.31 -23.36
C SER A 44 16.32 1.06 -22.24
N ASP A 45 17.56 1.50 -22.47
CA ASP A 45 18.32 2.26 -21.48
C ASP A 45 17.70 3.62 -21.18
N ALA A 46 17.05 4.23 -22.18
CA ALA A 46 16.22 5.42 -21.99
C ALA A 46 15.05 5.18 -21.02
N GLU A 47 14.48 3.97 -20.99
CA GLU A 47 13.43 3.61 -20.03
C GLU A 47 13.95 3.36 -18.63
N ARG A 48 15.08 2.67 -18.50
CA ARG A 48 15.74 2.48 -17.19
C ARG A 48 16.11 3.82 -16.58
N ALA A 49 16.65 4.74 -17.38
CA ALA A 49 16.93 6.12 -16.96
C ALA A 49 15.66 6.84 -16.50
N ARG A 50 14.52 6.62 -17.16
CA ARG A 50 13.22 7.18 -16.75
C ARG A 50 12.68 6.58 -15.45
N VAL A 51 12.77 5.26 -15.27
CA VAL A 51 12.38 4.61 -14.01
C VAL A 51 13.22 5.17 -12.87
N ARG A 52 14.55 5.25 -13.06
CA ARG A 52 15.47 5.90 -12.10
C ARG A 52 15.07 7.35 -11.83
N SER A 53 14.76 8.12 -12.87
CA SER A 53 14.34 9.52 -12.73
C SER A 53 12.99 9.66 -12.01
N LEU A 54 12.04 8.75 -12.22
CA LEU A 54 10.72 8.77 -11.57
C LEU A 54 10.86 8.49 -10.08
N PHE A 55 11.54 7.39 -9.70
CA PHE A 55 11.76 7.07 -8.29
C PHE A 55 12.68 8.09 -7.61
N GLY A 56 13.67 8.62 -8.33
CA GLY A 56 14.54 9.70 -7.84
C GLY A 56 13.78 11.02 -7.60
N LYS A 57 12.92 11.44 -8.54
CA LYS A 57 12.07 12.63 -8.38
C LYS A 57 11.04 12.44 -7.27
N ALA A 58 10.38 11.29 -7.22
CA ALA A 58 9.44 10.97 -6.15
C ALA A 58 10.14 10.99 -4.79
N GLY A 59 11.35 10.43 -4.69
CA GLY A 59 12.19 10.49 -3.50
C GLY A 59 12.58 11.92 -3.11
N LEU A 60 13.03 12.74 -4.06
CA LEU A 60 13.38 14.14 -3.82
C LEU A 60 12.19 14.99 -3.38
N ILE A 61 11.03 14.83 -4.01
CA ILE A 61 9.79 15.51 -3.61
C ILE A 61 9.38 15.05 -2.22
N THR A 62 9.43 13.75 -1.96
CA THR A 62 9.08 13.19 -0.65
C THR A 62 10.00 13.75 0.43
N LEU A 63 11.31 13.79 0.18
CA LEU A 63 12.30 14.33 1.12
C LEU A 63 12.11 15.84 1.31
N GLY A 64 11.87 16.59 0.24
CA GLY A 64 11.61 18.03 0.28
C GLY A 64 10.34 18.41 1.04
N LEU A 65 9.31 17.58 1.02
CA LEU A 65 8.09 17.76 1.82
C LEU A 65 8.22 17.21 3.24
N PHE A 66 8.99 16.13 3.41
CA PHE A 66 9.17 15.47 4.70
C PHE A 66 10.08 16.25 5.65
N LEU A 67 11.16 16.87 5.16
CA LEU A 67 12.06 17.67 5.99
C LEU A 67 11.38 18.84 6.73
N PRO A 68 10.57 19.71 6.07
CA PRO A 68 9.86 20.77 6.78
C PRO A 68 8.79 20.19 7.74
N PHE A 69 8.09 19.12 7.34
CA PHE A 69 7.19 18.41 8.26
C PHE A 69 7.92 17.90 9.50
N ALA A 70 9.07 17.26 9.33
CA ALA A 70 9.88 16.73 10.42
C ALA A 70 10.41 17.86 11.31
N ALA A 71 10.84 18.98 10.74
CA ALA A 71 11.30 20.15 11.48
C ALA A 71 10.16 20.75 12.34
N VAL A 72 8.96 20.90 11.79
CA VAL A 72 7.78 21.39 12.54
C VAL A 72 7.39 20.39 13.63
N ALA A 73 7.38 19.09 13.31
CA ALA A 73 7.08 18.03 14.28
C ALA A 73 8.08 18.04 15.44
N LEU A 74 9.39 18.12 15.17
CA LEU A 74 10.44 18.22 16.19
C LEU A 74 10.32 19.50 17.02
N TRP A 75 9.94 20.62 16.40
CA TRP A 75 9.75 21.88 17.10
C TRP A 75 8.54 21.83 18.04
N MET A 76 7.40 21.31 17.58
CA MET A 76 6.19 21.12 18.39
C MET A 76 6.41 20.10 19.51
N SER A 77 7.21 19.06 19.26
CA SER A 77 7.50 18.02 20.25
C SER A 77 8.77 18.27 21.06
N ARG A 78 9.37 19.47 20.99
CA ARG A 78 10.66 19.79 21.63
C ARG A 78 10.68 19.48 23.13
N ASN A 79 9.52 19.54 23.77
CA ASN A 79 9.35 19.30 25.20
C ASN A 79 8.87 17.87 25.56
N GLN A 80 8.72 16.98 24.58
CA GLN A 80 8.27 15.60 24.80
C GLN A 80 9.41 14.59 24.59
N SER A 81 9.70 13.81 25.62
CA SER A 81 10.84 12.87 25.65
C SER A 81 10.53 11.46 25.14
N ASP A 82 9.30 11.20 24.66
CA ASP A 82 8.90 9.86 24.23
C ASP A 82 9.32 9.54 22.79
N ARG A 83 10.34 8.69 22.67
CA ARG A 83 10.93 8.26 21.39
C ARG A 83 9.99 7.41 20.53
N SER A 84 9.07 6.68 21.15
CA SER A 84 8.12 5.83 20.42
C SER A 84 7.03 6.66 19.73
N PHE A 85 6.65 7.79 20.33
CA PHE A 85 5.73 8.73 19.71
C PHE A 85 6.33 9.40 18.45
N MET A 86 7.58 9.86 18.56
CA MET A 86 8.31 10.51 17.47
C MET A 86 8.48 9.63 16.24
N SER A 87 8.88 8.38 16.45
CA SER A 87 9.02 7.42 15.36
C SER A 87 7.68 7.13 14.65
N GLY A 88 6.59 6.99 15.41
CA GLY A 88 5.25 6.81 14.84
C GLY A 88 4.74 8.01 14.02
N LEU A 89 4.99 9.24 14.50
CA LEU A 89 4.61 10.47 13.80
C LEU A 89 5.38 10.64 12.49
N PHE A 90 6.69 10.39 12.49
CA PHE A 90 7.52 10.43 11.29
C PHE A 90 7.15 9.34 10.29
N ALA A 91 6.92 8.10 10.75
CA ALA A 91 6.46 7.03 9.88
C ALA A 91 5.12 7.38 9.20
N THR A 92 4.18 7.93 9.97
CA THR A 92 2.88 8.38 9.47
C THR A 92 3.03 9.49 8.43
N GLY A 93 3.81 10.54 8.73
CA GLY A 93 4.05 11.64 7.78
C GLY A 93 4.74 11.18 6.50
N LEU A 94 5.71 10.27 6.61
CA LEU A 94 6.41 9.73 5.44
C LEU A 94 5.45 8.97 4.52
N VAL A 95 4.57 8.13 5.07
CA VAL A 95 3.56 7.38 4.30
C VAL A 95 2.59 8.35 3.61
N LEU A 96 2.11 9.36 4.34
CA LEU A 96 1.18 10.37 3.84
C LEU A 96 1.73 11.21 2.69
N ILE A 97 3.05 11.43 2.66
CA ILE A 97 3.70 12.18 1.59
C ILE A 97 4.08 11.26 0.43
N TYR A 98 4.70 10.10 0.74
CA TYR A 98 5.28 9.22 -0.26
C TYR A 98 4.24 8.58 -1.17
N LEU A 99 3.14 8.07 -0.61
CA LEU A 99 2.13 7.34 -1.37
C LEU A 99 1.40 8.23 -2.40
N PRO A 100 0.90 9.43 -2.05
CA PRO A 100 0.35 10.36 -3.04
C PRO A 100 1.39 10.84 -4.04
N THR A 101 2.64 11.08 -3.61
CA THR A 101 3.73 11.51 -4.51
C THR A 101 4.00 10.46 -5.59
N LEU A 102 4.10 9.19 -5.20
CA LEU A 102 4.25 8.07 -6.13
C LEU A 102 3.04 7.95 -7.08
N TRP A 103 1.82 8.11 -6.56
CA TRP A 103 0.63 8.11 -7.40
C TRP A 103 0.70 9.22 -8.44
N ILE A 104 0.83 10.48 -8.02
CA ILE A 104 0.80 11.65 -8.91
C ILE A 104 1.90 11.55 -9.97
N CYS A 105 3.11 11.15 -9.57
CA CYS A 105 4.21 10.92 -10.50
C CYS A 105 3.94 9.73 -11.43
N GLY A 106 3.33 8.67 -10.92
CA GLY A 106 2.98 7.46 -11.65
C GLY A 106 1.87 7.65 -12.69
N THR A 107 0.93 8.56 -12.44
CA THR A 107 -0.27 8.79 -13.28
C THR A 107 -0.21 10.08 -14.08
N SER A 108 0.89 10.83 -13.97
CA SER A 108 1.08 12.11 -14.66
C SER A 108 0.77 12.00 -16.16
N GLY A 109 -0.03 12.94 -16.68
CA GLY A 109 -0.36 13.02 -18.11
C GLY A 109 0.87 13.05 -19.01
N LYS A 110 2.00 13.58 -18.51
CA LYS A 110 3.31 13.53 -19.18
C LYS A 110 3.77 12.09 -19.46
N ARG A 111 3.52 11.15 -18.54
CA ARG A 111 3.86 9.73 -18.72
C ARG A 111 3.01 9.10 -19.82
N ARG A 112 1.72 9.40 -19.86
CA ARG A 112 0.80 8.92 -20.91
C ARG A 112 1.19 9.45 -22.28
N GLN A 113 1.46 10.75 -22.40
CA GLN A 113 1.91 11.38 -23.65
C GLN A 113 3.24 10.79 -24.14
N ASN A 114 4.19 10.57 -23.24
CA ASN A 114 5.48 9.97 -23.60
C ASN A 114 5.33 8.52 -24.07
N LEU A 115 4.49 7.72 -23.40
CA LEU A 115 4.20 6.36 -23.87
C LEU A 115 3.53 6.38 -25.25
N ALA A 116 2.62 7.32 -25.53
CA ALA A 116 2.02 7.47 -26.85
C ALA A 116 3.06 7.83 -27.92
N ARG A 117 4.02 8.72 -27.61
CA ARG A 117 5.13 9.06 -28.52
C ARG A 117 6.02 7.85 -28.81
N ILE A 118 6.32 7.03 -27.80
CA ILE A 118 7.10 5.80 -27.96
C ILE A 118 6.33 4.79 -28.82
N LEU A 119 5.03 4.63 -28.57
CA LEU A 119 4.16 3.75 -29.35
C LEU A 119 4.13 4.16 -30.83
N ALA A 120 4.03 5.45 -31.11
CA ALA A 120 4.05 5.98 -32.47
C ALA A 120 5.41 5.74 -33.16
N LYS A 121 6.53 5.94 -32.45
CA LYS A 121 7.89 5.77 -33.01
C LYS A 121 8.30 4.32 -33.19
N GLU A 122 8.07 3.47 -32.20
CA GLU A 122 8.60 2.10 -32.17
C GLU A 122 7.62 1.05 -32.72
N HIS A 123 6.31 1.32 -32.69
CA HIS A 123 5.27 0.34 -33.06
C HIS A 123 4.25 0.89 -34.07
N ALA A 124 4.56 2.01 -34.73
CA ALA A 124 3.67 2.67 -35.69
C ALA A 124 2.25 2.94 -35.16
N GLY A 125 2.10 3.12 -33.84
CA GLY A 125 0.80 3.33 -33.19
C GLY A 125 0.02 2.04 -32.85
N VAL A 126 0.50 0.87 -33.27
CA VAL A 126 -0.12 -0.43 -32.94
C VAL A 126 0.34 -0.88 -31.56
N LEU A 127 -0.62 -1.18 -30.69
CA LEU A 127 -0.33 -1.66 -29.33
C LEU A 127 0.28 -3.07 -29.36
N PRO A 128 1.53 -3.25 -28.91
CA PRO A 128 2.15 -4.57 -28.90
C PRO A 128 1.42 -5.49 -27.92
N LYS A 129 1.48 -6.80 -28.19
CA LYS A 129 0.95 -7.81 -27.27
C LYS A 129 1.69 -7.72 -25.93
N PRO A 130 0.98 -7.86 -24.79
CA PRO A 130 1.60 -7.92 -23.48
C PRO A 130 2.55 -9.11 -23.36
N ALA A 131 3.47 -9.07 -22.40
CA ALA A 131 4.44 -10.16 -22.21
C ALA A 131 3.77 -11.51 -21.89
N TRP A 132 2.69 -11.47 -21.11
CA TRP A 132 1.83 -12.63 -20.88
C TRP A 132 0.38 -12.17 -20.70
N GLU A 133 -0.53 -12.81 -21.41
CA GLU A 133 -1.96 -12.60 -21.29
C GLU A 133 -2.66 -13.95 -21.29
N PHE A 134 -3.39 -14.20 -20.21
CA PHE A 134 -4.24 -15.38 -20.05
C PHE A 134 -5.67 -14.92 -19.90
N CYS A 135 -6.54 -15.39 -20.78
CA CYS A 135 -7.98 -15.12 -20.72
C CYS A 135 -8.73 -16.44 -20.77
N SER A 136 -9.56 -16.71 -19.76
CA SER A 136 -10.38 -17.91 -19.72
C SER A 136 -11.43 -17.90 -20.83
N GLN A 137 -11.66 -19.03 -21.50
CA GLN A 137 -12.70 -19.16 -22.53
C GLN A 137 -14.12 -19.10 -21.95
N THR A 138 -14.28 -19.55 -20.71
CA THR A 138 -15.54 -19.49 -19.96
C THR A 138 -15.89 -18.04 -19.62
N LYS A 139 -17.02 -17.60 -20.17
CA LYS A 139 -17.63 -16.30 -19.87
C LYS A 139 -18.83 -16.50 -18.96
N TRP A 140 -18.91 -15.71 -17.89
CA TRP A 140 -20.06 -15.67 -16.99
C TRP A 140 -20.57 -14.24 -16.90
N LEU A 141 -21.87 -14.05 -17.15
CA LEU A 141 -22.52 -12.72 -17.21
C LEU A 141 -21.81 -11.73 -18.17
N GLY A 142 -21.32 -12.23 -19.31
CA GLY A 142 -20.65 -11.42 -20.33
C GLY A 142 -19.19 -11.05 -20.01
N LEU A 143 -18.67 -11.42 -18.83
CA LEU A 143 -17.28 -11.22 -18.43
C LEU A 143 -16.51 -12.57 -18.42
N PRO A 144 -15.23 -12.60 -18.82
CA PRO A 144 -14.42 -13.79 -18.64
C PRO A 144 -14.26 -14.09 -17.14
N LEU A 145 -14.20 -15.37 -16.77
CA LEU A 145 -13.96 -15.77 -15.38
C LEU A 145 -12.61 -15.27 -14.87
N VAL A 146 -11.56 -15.45 -15.66
CA VAL A 146 -10.19 -15.06 -15.29
C VAL A 146 -9.56 -14.32 -16.47
N HIS A 147 -9.05 -13.12 -16.21
CA HIS A 147 -8.21 -12.39 -17.17
C HIS A 147 -7.00 -11.83 -16.45
N ILE A 148 -5.84 -12.34 -16.81
CA ILE A 148 -4.55 -11.96 -16.24
C ILE A 148 -3.70 -11.36 -17.35
N ARG A 149 -3.18 -10.15 -17.11
CA ARG A 149 -2.26 -9.46 -18.01
C ARG A 149 -1.03 -9.02 -17.22
N ILE A 150 0.13 -9.53 -17.61
CA ILE A 150 1.40 -9.26 -16.93
C ILE A 150 2.39 -8.66 -17.93
N GLY A 151 3.15 -7.65 -17.47
CA GLY A 151 4.27 -7.08 -18.22
C GLY A 151 3.85 -6.28 -19.46
N ASP A 152 2.76 -5.53 -19.37
CA ASP A 152 2.28 -4.69 -20.48
C ASP A 152 2.83 -3.27 -20.38
N ARG A 153 3.84 -2.98 -21.20
CA ARG A 153 4.52 -1.67 -21.26
C ARG A 153 3.58 -0.50 -21.55
N PHE A 154 2.50 -0.75 -22.29
CA PHE A 154 1.52 0.27 -22.69
C PHE A 154 0.18 0.10 -21.95
N SER A 155 0.18 -0.54 -20.78
CA SER A 155 -1.01 -0.72 -19.94
C SER A 155 -1.72 0.59 -19.59
N LEU A 156 -0.98 1.69 -19.49
CA LEU A 156 -1.50 3.04 -19.27
C LEU A 156 -2.30 3.61 -20.47
N LEU A 157 -1.98 3.14 -21.69
CA LEU A 157 -2.69 3.52 -22.92
C LEU A 157 -3.82 2.54 -23.26
N LYS A 158 -3.70 1.29 -22.81
CA LYS A 158 -4.72 0.26 -22.96
C LYS A 158 -5.86 0.45 -21.96
N GLY A 159 -7.03 -0.08 -22.34
CA GLY A 159 -8.17 -0.20 -21.43
C GLY A 159 -7.88 -1.17 -20.27
N PRO A 160 -8.63 -1.04 -19.17
CA PRO A 160 -8.51 -1.93 -18.02
C PRO A 160 -8.84 -3.38 -18.40
N VAL A 161 -8.20 -4.31 -17.72
CA VAL A 161 -8.52 -5.75 -17.74
C VAL A 161 -9.84 -5.94 -17.01
N LYS A 162 -10.85 -6.56 -17.66
CA LYS A 162 -12.19 -6.76 -17.10
C LYS A 162 -12.50 -8.25 -17.01
N ALA A 163 -12.72 -8.78 -15.81
CA ALA A 163 -13.03 -10.18 -15.56
C ALA A 163 -13.71 -10.36 -14.19
N TRP A 164 -14.16 -11.56 -13.85
CA TRP A 164 -14.55 -11.88 -12.47
C TRP A 164 -13.33 -11.88 -11.53
N ILE A 165 -12.24 -12.50 -11.97
CA ILE A 165 -10.92 -12.47 -11.36
C ILE A 165 -9.98 -11.75 -12.33
N ALA A 166 -9.67 -10.49 -12.04
CA ALA A 166 -8.86 -9.63 -12.89
C ALA A 166 -7.47 -9.41 -12.28
N MET A 167 -6.42 -9.54 -13.08
CA MET A 167 -5.06 -9.24 -12.64
C MET A 167 -4.30 -8.44 -13.70
N GLY A 168 -3.71 -7.31 -13.32
CA GLY A 168 -2.88 -6.48 -14.19
C GLY A 168 -2.69 -5.06 -13.64
N ASP A 169 -1.97 -4.20 -14.37
CA ASP A 169 -1.72 -2.82 -13.89
C ASP A 169 -3.01 -2.03 -13.65
N ARG A 170 -4.03 -2.26 -14.48
CA ARG A 170 -5.39 -1.73 -14.34
C ARG A 170 -6.38 -2.89 -14.44
N ALA A 171 -6.90 -3.32 -13.31
CA ALA A 171 -7.79 -4.46 -13.16
C ALA A 171 -9.15 -4.02 -12.61
N ILE A 172 -10.22 -4.40 -13.30
CA ILE A 172 -11.61 -4.25 -12.85
C ILE A 172 -12.19 -5.66 -12.74
N GLY A 173 -12.39 -6.09 -11.50
CA GLY A 173 -12.86 -7.41 -11.13
C GLY A 173 -14.35 -7.38 -10.76
N GLY A 174 -15.10 -8.40 -11.18
CA GLY A 174 -16.46 -8.64 -10.69
C GLY A 174 -16.47 -9.14 -9.24
N LEU A 175 -15.51 -9.99 -8.88
CA LEU A 175 -15.32 -10.50 -7.51
C LEU A 175 -13.95 -10.08 -6.95
N PHE A 176 -12.89 -10.28 -7.72
CA PHE A 176 -11.51 -10.07 -7.28
C PHE A 176 -10.69 -9.29 -8.31
N ALA A 177 -9.91 -8.31 -7.83
CA ALA A 177 -8.93 -7.58 -8.63
C ALA A 177 -7.56 -7.46 -7.93
N PHE A 178 -6.49 -7.72 -8.67
CA PHE A 178 -5.11 -7.52 -8.23
C PHE A 178 -4.33 -6.63 -9.21
N GLY A 179 -3.72 -5.55 -8.72
CA GLY A 179 -3.03 -4.62 -9.62
C GLY A 179 -2.44 -3.36 -9.00
N SER A 180 -1.81 -2.53 -9.83
CA SER A 180 -1.48 -1.17 -9.41
C SER A 180 -2.76 -0.34 -9.20
N TRP A 181 -3.77 -0.58 -10.04
CA TRP A 181 -5.12 -0.05 -9.94
C TRP A 181 -6.09 -1.24 -9.93
N ALA A 182 -6.77 -1.47 -8.82
CA ALA A 182 -7.69 -2.58 -8.62
C ALA A 182 -9.07 -2.06 -8.19
N MET A 183 -10.12 -2.43 -8.92
CA MET A 183 -11.51 -2.11 -8.59
C MET A 183 -12.37 -3.37 -8.63
N ALA A 184 -12.82 -3.83 -7.47
CA ALA A 184 -13.60 -5.06 -7.29
C ALA A 184 -14.11 -5.13 -5.84
N PRO A 185 -15.15 -5.93 -5.53
CA PRO A 185 -15.55 -6.19 -4.16
C PRO A 185 -14.39 -6.64 -3.27
N LEU A 186 -13.51 -7.52 -3.77
CA LEU A 186 -12.23 -7.85 -3.15
C LEU A 186 -11.09 -7.26 -3.99
N SER A 187 -10.43 -6.23 -3.48
CA SER A 187 -9.38 -5.51 -4.21
C SER A 187 -8.06 -5.49 -3.47
N ILE A 188 -6.98 -5.85 -4.16
CA ILE A 188 -5.62 -5.79 -3.61
C ILE A 188 -4.73 -5.01 -4.59
N GLY A 189 -4.11 -3.93 -4.13
CA GLY A 189 -3.29 -3.13 -5.03
C GLY A 189 -2.64 -1.87 -4.49
N GLY A 190 -1.91 -1.18 -5.36
CA GLY A 190 -1.35 0.14 -5.04
C GLY A 190 -2.46 1.16 -4.77
N PHE A 191 -3.43 1.23 -5.68
CA PHE A 191 -4.74 1.84 -5.51
C PHE A 191 -5.83 0.77 -5.55
N SER A 192 -6.65 0.68 -4.51
CA SER A 192 -7.73 -0.31 -4.40
C SER A 192 -9.08 0.33 -4.04
N LEU A 193 -10.15 -0.10 -4.70
CA LEU A 193 -11.53 0.32 -4.42
C LEU A 193 -12.47 -0.89 -4.39
N GLY A 194 -13.21 -1.06 -3.31
CA GLY A 194 -13.96 -2.29 -3.07
C GLY A 194 -14.75 -2.36 -1.77
N VAL A 195 -15.32 -3.54 -1.49
CA VAL A 195 -15.92 -3.86 -0.19
C VAL A 195 -14.81 -4.19 0.80
N LEU A 196 -13.89 -5.07 0.42
CA LEU A 196 -12.64 -5.35 1.11
C LEU A 196 -11.48 -4.84 0.23
N SER A 197 -10.85 -3.75 0.66
CA SER A 197 -9.77 -3.10 -0.07
C SER A 197 -8.48 -3.17 0.73
N ILE A 198 -7.44 -3.76 0.13
CA ILE A 198 -6.12 -3.88 0.75
C ILE A 198 -5.10 -3.16 -0.14
N GLY A 199 -4.46 -2.10 0.33
CA GLY A 199 -3.59 -1.34 -0.55
C GLY A 199 -2.70 -0.26 0.05
N GLY A 200 -1.93 0.40 -0.81
CA GLY A 200 -1.19 1.61 -0.44
C GLY A 200 -2.18 2.75 -0.20
N LEU A 201 -2.94 3.12 -1.23
CA LEU A 201 -4.11 3.97 -1.15
C LEU A 201 -5.34 3.13 -1.40
N SER A 202 -6.27 3.14 -0.47
CA SER A 202 -7.37 2.20 -0.46
C SER A 202 -8.65 2.87 0.00
N ALA A 203 -9.76 2.54 -0.68
CA ALA A 203 -11.07 3.04 -0.31
C ALA A 203 -12.14 1.94 -0.37
N GLY A 204 -13.15 1.99 0.50
CA GLY A 204 -14.15 0.93 0.58
C GLY A 204 -14.98 0.85 1.85
N ILE A 205 -15.52 -0.34 2.13
CA ILE A 205 -16.26 -0.61 3.38
C ILE A 205 -15.28 -1.07 4.47
N PHE A 206 -14.55 -2.15 4.22
CA PHE A 206 -13.47 -2.68 5.05
C PHE A 206 -12.15 -2.40 4.35
N VAL A 207 -11.32 -1.56 4.96
CA VAL A 207 -10.14 -1.02 4.29
C VAL A 207 -8.91 -1.28 5.13
N VAL A 208 -7.87 -1.87 4.53
CA VAL A 208 -6.56 -2.07 5.15
C VAL A 208 -5.52 -1.41 4.26
N GLY A 209 -4.83 -0.38 4.74
CA GLY A 209 -3.85 0.26 3.87
C GLY A 209 -3.13 1.45 4.45
N GLY A 210 -2.03 1.85 3.79
CA GLY A 210 -1.20 2.99 4.23
C GLY A 210 -2.00 4.30 4.31
N ILE A 211 -2.90 4.51 3.35
CA ILE A 211 -3.97 5.50 3.38
C ILE A 211 -5.28 4.73 3.18
N ALA A 212 -6.11 4.68 4.22
CA ALA A 212 -7.34 3.91 4.28
C ALA A 212 -8.56 4.84 4.42
N LEU A 213 -9.46 4.83 3.44
CA LEU A 213 -10.69 5.65 3.44
C LEU A 213 -11.93 4.74 3.36
N GLY A 214 -12.62 4.49 4.45
CA GLY A 214 -13.77 3.60 4.41
C GLY A 214 -14.63 3.62 5.66
N VAL A 215 -15.69 2.81 5.70
CA VAL A 215 -16.56 2.74 6.89
C VAL A 215 -15.76 2.22 8.10
N TRP A 216 -15.03 1.12 7.88
CA TRP A 216 -14.11 0.51 8.84
C TRP A 216 -12.70 0.53 8.29
N ALA A 217 -11.91 1.50 8.74
CA ALA A 217 -10.54 1.71 8.29
C ALA A 217 -9.54 1.13 9.30
N PHE A 218 -8.72 0.20 8.83
CA PHE A 218 -7.72 -0.53 9.60
C PHE A 218 -6.30 -0.15 9.17
N PHE A 219 -5.43 0.06 10.16
CA PHE A 219 -3.97 0.14 10.06
C PHE A 219 -3.46 0.91 8.84
N GLY A 220 -3.41 2.23 8.99
CA GLY A 220 -2.76 3.13 8.04
C GLY A 220 -1.99 4.25 8.71
N GLY A 221 -1.11 4.90 7.95
CA GLY A 221 -0.60 6.22 8.31
C GLY A 221 -1.77 7.18 8.46
N LEU A 222 -2.70 7.18 7.51
CA LEU A 222 -3.99 7.86 7.60
C LEU A 222 -5.12 6.85 7.48
N ALA A 223 -6.02 6.84 8.46
CA ALA A 223 -7.25 6.07 8.45
C ALA A 223 -8.44 7.01 8.65
N ALA A 224 -9.38 7.06 7.72
CA ALA A 224 -10.58 7.89 7.81
C ALA A 224 -11.86 7.06 7.63
N GLY A 225 -12.86 7.25 8.49
CA GLY A 225 -14.07 6.44 8.43
C GLY A 225 -15.18 6.68 9.45
N TRP A 226 -16.08 5.70 9.58
CA TRP A 226 -17.02 5.64 10.72
C TRP A 226 -16.28 5.16 11.97
N GLN A 227 -15.45 4.12 11.80
CA GLN A 227 -14.49 3.64 12.78
C GLN A 227 -13.10 3.56 12.14
N ALA A 228 -12.08 4.07 12.81
CA ALA A 228 -10.72 4.14 12.27
C ALA A 228 -9.66 3.77 13.31
N VAL A 229 -8.71 2.92 12.91
CA VAL A 229 -7.49 2.61 13.68
C VAL A 229 -6.26 2.89 12.82
N GLY A 230 -5.35 3.75 13.29
CA GLY A 230 -4.15 4.10 12.53
C GLY A 230 -3.19 5.04 13.24
N GLY A 231 -2.18 5.55 12.53
CA GLY A 231 -1.28 6.59 13.04
C GLY A 231 -2.04 7.91 13.23
N LEU A 232 -2.62 8.41 12.15
CA LEU A 232 -3.59 9.50 12.11
C LEU A 232 -4.98 8.91 11.80
N ALA A 233 -5.81 8.79 12.82
CA ALA A 233 -7.16 8.23 12.71
C ALA A 233 -8.19 9.37 12.78
N ILE A 234 -9.08 9.44 11.79
CA ILE A 234 -10.19 10.38 11.72
C ILE A 234 -11.48 9.55 11.61
N ALA A 235 -12.36 9.63 12.58
CA ALA A 235 -13.59 8.86 12.58
C ALA A 235 -14.80 9.73 12.88
N LEU A 236 -15.99 9.31 12.43
CA LEU A 236 -17.23 9.92 12.89
C LEU A 236 -17.57 9.41 14.30
N ASN A 237 -17.54 8.10 14.54
CA ASN A 237 -17.92 7.52 15.83
C ASN A 237 -16.70 7.23 16.71
N ALA A 238 -15.78 6.37 16.25
CA ALA A 238 -14.68 5.89 17.10
C ALA A 238 -13.32 5.89 16.38
N ALA A 239 -12.34 6.62 16.92
CA ALA A 239 -10.96 6.67 16.40
C ALA A 239 -9.95 6.16 17.44
N ALA A 240 -9.02 5.30 17.02
CA ALA A 240 -7.87 4.91 17.84
C ALA A 240 -6.54 5.10 17.10
N GLY A 241 -5.56 5.71 17.77
CA GLY A 241 -4.28 5.97 17.13
C GLY A 241 -3.31 6.84 17.90
N THR A 242 -2.21 7.18 17.23
CA THR A 242 -1.25 8.17 17.76
C THR A 242 -1.90 9.55 17.83
N ILE A 243 -2.56 9.94 16.75
CA ILE A 243 -3.45 11.11 16.67
C ILE A 243 -4.83 10.58 16.31
N ALA A 244 -5.82 10.79 17.16
CA ALA A 244 -7.19 10.30 17.01
C ALA A 244 -8.19 11.46 17.07
N LEU A 245 -8.95 11.64 16.00
CA LEU A 245 -9.98 12.67 15.85
C LEU A 245 -11.32 11.95 15.66
N ALA A 246 -12.25 12.09 16.61
CA ALA A 246 -13.60 11.51 16.51
C ALA A 246 -14.68 12.43 17.11
N HIS A 247 -15.95 12.19 16.79
CA HIS A 247 -17.06 12.88 17.47
C HIS A 247 -17.29 12.26 18.86
N ASP A 248 -17.55 10.96 18.91
CA ASP A 248 -18.02 10.30 20.15
C ASP A 248 -16.85 9.79 21.01
N PHE A 249 -16.01 8.90 20.46
CA PHE A 249 -14.97 8.20 21.22
C PHE A 249 -13.60 8.29 20.55
N ALA A 250 -12.59 8.77 21.29
CA ALA A 250 -11.21 8.76 20.84
C ALA A 250 -10.27 8.13 21.87
N ILE A 251 -9.43 7.21 21.40
CA ILE A 251 -8.34 6.60 22.18
C ILE A 251 -7.01 6.90 21.51
N GLY A 252 -6.15 7.64 22.17
CA GLY A 252 -4.86 7.99 21.58
C GLY A 252 -4.02 8.92 22.42
N ARG A 253 -2.81 9.18 21.93
CA ARG A 253 -1.89 10.13 22.59
C ARG A 253 -2.44 11.55 22.47
N PHE A 254 -2.80 11.94 21.25
CA PHE A 254 -3.48 13.20 20.95
C PHE A 254 -4.87 12.84 20.46
N ALA A 255 -5.85 12.88 21.37
CA ALA A 255 -7.21 12.48 21.10
C ALA A 255 -8.16 13.68 21.27
N PHE A 256 -9.05 13.88 20.31
CA PHE A 256 -10.11 14.87 20.36
C PHE A 256 -11.43 14.17 20.06
N ALA A 257 -12.32 14.13 21.05
CA ALA A 257 -13.68 13.61 20.98
C ALA A 257 -14.47 14.05 22.23
N GLU A 258 -15.77 13.76 22.29
CA GLU A 258 -16.59 13.94 23.49
C GLU A 258 -16.07 13.06 24.63
N GLN A 259 -15.68 11.82 24.34
CA GLN A 259 -15.08 10.90 25.30
C GLN A 259 -13.65 10.54 24.92
N ILE A 260 -12.69 11.02 25.71
CA ILE A 260 -11.25 10.89 25.45
C ILE A 260 -10.61 9.98 26.49
N ASN A 261 -9.99 8.87 26.06
CA ASN A 261 -9.18 7.98 26.91
C ASN A 261 -9.88 7.46 28.20
N ASN A 262 -11.21 7.54 28.26
CA ASN A 262 -12.02 7.15 29.41
C ASN A 262 -12.33 5.64 29.40
N GLN A 263 -12.77 5.11 30.55
CA GLN A 263 -13.17 3.71 30.69
C GLN A 263 -14.33 3.33 29.75
N LEU A 264 -15.26 4.27 29.50
CA LEU A 264 -16.35 4.11 28.53
C LEU A 264 -15.84 3.97 27.10
N ALA A 265 -14.86 4.79 26.70
CA ALA A 265 -14.22 4.66 25.39
C ALA A 265 -13.55 3.28 25.26
N ARG A 266 -12.79 2.84 26.28
CA ARG A 266 -12.15 1.51 26.25
C ARG A 266 -13.16 0.36 26.16
N GLN A 267 -14.24 0.42 26.93
CA GLN A 267 -15.31 -0.60 26.89
C GLN A 267 -16.02 -0.64 25.54
N SER A 268 -16.28 0.54 24.94
CA SER A 268 -16.80 0.63 23.58
C SER A 268 -15.84 -0.03 22.59
N PHE A 269 -14.54 0.26 22.66
CA PHE A 269 -13.57 -0.40 21.79
C PHE A 269 -13.49 -1.92 22.02
N GLU A 270 -13.48 -2.40 23.26
CA GLU A 270 -13.38 -3.85 23.56
C GLU A 270 -14.62 -4.65 23.13
N SER A 271 -15.81 -4.05 23.20
CA SER A 271 -17.05 -4.74 22.81
C SER A 271 -17.16 -4.96 21.30
N HIS A 272 -16.69 -4.00 20.50
CA HIS A 272 -16.86 -4.02 19.05
C HIS A 272 -15.96 -5.07 18.38
N TRP A 273 -16.56 -5.82 17.44
CA TRP A 273 -15.85 -6.82 16.62
C TRP A 273 -14.68 -6.19 15.85
N PHE A 274 -14.81 -4.91 15.47
CA PHE A 274 -13.81 -4.13 14.75
C PHE A 274 -12.47 -4.07 15.49
N CYS A 275 -12.47 -3.82 16.81
CA CYS A 275 -11.23 -3.72 17.58
C CYS A 275 -10.58 -5.07 17.82
N ARG A 276 -11.39 -6.13 17.97
CA ARG A 276 -10.87 -7.51 18.03
C ARG A 276 -10.20 -7.91 16.73
N CYS A 277 -10.82 -7.60 15.58
CA CYS A 277 -10.18 -7.76 14.29
C CYS A 277 -8.91 -6.91 14.16
N ALA A 278 -8.93 -5.67 14.66
CA ALA A 278 -7.77 -4.82 14.61
C ALA A 278 -6.61 -5.42 15.43
N LEU A 279 -6.85 -5.82 16.67
CA LEU A 279 -5.86 -6.48 17.53
C LEU A 279 -5.31 -7.75 16.90
N PHE A 280 -6.17 -8.59 16.32
CA PHE A 280 -5.74 -9.80 15.61
C PHE A 280 -4.79 -9.50 14.45
N ILE A 281 -5.12 -8.49 13.62
CA ILE A 281 -4.28 -8.03 12.52
C ILE A 281 -2.94 -7.48 13.04
N ASN A 282 -2.96 -6.74 14.15
CA ASN A 282 -1.75 -6.18 14.75
C ASN A 282 -0.82 -7.27 15.31
N GLU A 283 -1.36 -8.31 15.95
CA GLU A 283 -0.54 -9.43 16.44
C GLU A 283 0.04 -10.27 15.29
N HIS A 284 -0.68 -10.39 14.16
CA HIS A 284 -0.25 -11.18 13.01
C HIS A 284 0.38 -10.34 11.89
N TRP A 285 0.69 -9.05 12.14
CA TRP A 285 1.17 -8.10 11.14
C TRP A 285 2.41 -8.61 10.36
N LEU A 286 3.34 -9.29 11.04
CA LEU A 286 4.53 -9.86 10.42
C LEU A 286 4.18 -10.97 9.42
N TRP A 287 3.22 -11.83 9.75
CA TRP A 287 2.73 -12.89 8.87
C TRP A 287 1.90 -12.34 7.72
N LEU A 288 1.12 -11.28 7.97
CA LEU A 288 0.36 -10.59 6.93
C LEU A 288 1.28 -9.87 5.92
N ASN A 289 2.47 -9.42 6.34
CA ASN A 289 3.48 -8.92 5.41
C ASN A 289 4.02 -10.00 4.46
N LEU A 290 4.13 -11.27 4.90
CA LEU A 290 4.50 -12.37 4.00
C LEU A 290 3.47 -12.54 2.87
N PHE A 291 2.18 -12.38 3.18
CA PHE A 291 1.12 -12.44 2.17
C PHE A 291 1.29 -11.37 1.08
N TRP A 292 1.83 -10.20 1.43
CA TRP A 292 2.14 -9.12 0.49
C TRP A 292 3.45 -9.33 -0.27
N ILE A 293 4.50 -9.86 0.38
CA ILE A 293 5.82 -10.05 -0.24
C ILE A 293 5.80 -11.19 -1.27
N LEU A 294 5.01 -12.25 -1.04
CA LEU A 294 4.94 -13.41 -1.92
C LEU A 294 4.51 -13.07 -3.36
N PRO A 295 3.41 -12.33 -3.62
CA PRO A 295 3.07 -11.88 -4.97
C PRO A 295 4.18 -11.06 -5.64
N PHE A 296 4.84 -10.16 -4.91
CA PHE A 296 5.96 -9.37 -5.46
C PHE A 296 7.17 -10.23 -5.79
N LEU A 297 7.51 -11.21 -4.96
CA LEU A 297 8.58 -12.18 -5.24
C LEU A 297 8.24 -13.03 -6.46
N VAL A 298 6.99 -13.48 -6.60
CA VAL A 298 6.53 -14.26 -7.76
C VAL A 298 6.60 -13.41 -9.03
N LEU A 299 6.14 -12.16 -8.99
CA LEU A 299 6.26 -11.22 -10.11
C LEU A 299 7.71 -10.96 -10.49
N TRP A 300 8.60 -10.78 -9.50
CA TRP A 300 10.03 -10.59 -9.73
C TRP A 300 10.69 -11.84 -10.32
N TRP A 301 10.39 -13.02 -9.80
CA TRP A 301 10.89 -14.29 -10.33
C TRP A 301 10.41 -14.56 -11.76
N MET A 302 9.15 -14.23 -12.07
CA MET A 302 8.63 -14.32 -13.44
C MET A 302 9.33 -13.33 -14.37
N ALA A 303 9.56 -12.08 -13.94
CA ALA A 303 10.31 -11.10 -14.72
C ALA A 303 11.75 -11.57 -15.01
N GLN A 304 12.42 -12.15 -14.02
CA GLN A 304 13.75 -12.76 -14.16
C GLN A 304 13.76 -13.91 -15.18
N LYS A 305 12.80 -14.84 -15.07
CA LYS A 305 12.68 -15.99 -16.00
C LYS A 305 12.45 -15.54 -17.43
N GLN A 306 11.63 -14.49 -17.63
CA GLN A 306 11.39 -13.92 -18.97
C GLN A 306 12.64 -13.27 -19.56
N ARG A 307 13.46 -12.58 -18.76
CA ARG A 307 14.73 -12.01 -19.21
C ARG A 307 15.69 -13.10 -19.71
N LYS A 308 15.81 -14.19 -18.95
CA LYS A 308 16.67 -15.34 -19.31
C LYS A 308 16.23 -16.04 -20.59
N ASN A 309 14.92 -16.15 -20.82
CA ASN A 309 14.37 -16.71 -22.06
C ASN A 309 14.57 -15.77 -23.26
N ARG A 310 14.47 -14.45 -23.08
CA ARG A 310 14.75 -13.48 -24.17
C ARG A 310 16.22 -13.43 -24.55
N SER A 311 17.14 -13.46 -23.57
CA SER A 311 18.58 -13.51 -23.87
C SER A 311 19.00 -14.79 -24.59
N ARG A 312 18.25 -15.88 -24.43
CA ARG A 312 18.47 -17.15 -25.14
C ARG A 312 17.90 -17.20 -26.57
N MET A 313 17.00 -16.27 -26.93
CA MET A 313 16.47 -16.16 -28.30
C MET A 313 17.25 -15.16 -29.17
N LEU A 314 18.16 -14.40 -28.57
CA LEU A 314 19.02 -13.41 -29.25
C LEU A 314 20.47 -13.91 -29.44
N VAL A 315 20.75 -15.14 -29.00
CA VAL A 315 22.00 -15.89 -29.22
C VAL A 315 21.67 -17.07 -30.11
#